data_AF-A0A8S2DV45-F1
#
_entry.id   AF-A0A8S2DV45-F1
#
_cell.length_a   1.000
_cell.length_b   1.000
_cell.length_c   1.000
_cell.angle_alpha   90.00
_cell.angle_beta   90.00
_cell.angle_gamma   90.00
#
_symmetry.space_group_name_H-M   'P 1'
#
loop_
_entity.id
_entity.type
_entity.pdbx_description
1 polymer ?
#
loop_
_entity_poly.entity_id
_entity_poly.type
_entity_poly.pdbx_seq_one_letter_code
_entity_poly.pdbx_strand_id
1 'polypeptide(L)'
;MSHMTYCMFLTFRSWFGIWQYCKVYKNFIDTKDNSPAAAYWKWAENGWNDSKAHRFPLGRRAGKPLYSLRNGEKLNYIQARKVIYAPLYAKYIEQTEAYRKLYDLYLTNCCGEAEGQRPMALLDYDGWDHLGQNCCLESVIDMEKPKMGHAFIIAGLLENNLFWLTEPVKSNVEELRKSGRLLKDI
;
A
#
# COMPACT_ATOMS: atom_id res chain seq x y z
N MET A 1 -14.20 -14.98 -24.57
CA MET A 1 -13.98 -13.86 -23.62
C MET A 1 -12.88 -14.25 -22.62
N SER A 2 -11.63 -14.33 -23.06
CA SER A 2 -10.49 -14.81 -22.23
C SER A 2 -9.30 -13.84 -22.17
N HIS A 3 -9.48 -12.58 -22.60
CA HIS A 3 -8.35 -11.68 -22.87
C HIS A 3 -8.19 -10.51 -21.87
N MET A 4 -8.97 -10.45 -20.78
CA MET A 4 -8.90 -9.34 -19.82
C MET A 4 -8.43 -9.72 -18.41
N THR A 5 -7.96 -10.96 -18.22
CA THR A 5 -7.48 -11.42 -16.89
C THR A 5 -6.01 -11.05 -16.62
N TYR A 6 -5.28 -10.59 -17.65
CA TYR A 6 -3.88 -10.16 -17.56
C TYR A 6 -3.74 -8.65 -17.85
N CYS A 7 -4.34 -7.81 -17.01
CA CYS A 7 -3.97 -6.38 -16.95
C CYS A 7 -3.01 -6.21 -15.76
N MET A 8 -1.75 -6.65 -15.90
CA MET A 8 -0.62 -5.90 -16.48
C MET A 8 -0.24 -4.69 -15.59
N PHE A 9 0.45 -4.97 -14.49
CA PHE A 9 1.08 -3.97 -13.61
C PHE A 9 2.30 -3.26 -14.25
N LEU A 10 2.51 -3.41 -15.56
CA LEU A 10 3.80 -3.10 -16.21
C LEU A 10 3.93 -1.66 -16.74
N THR A 11 2.87 -0.85 -16.79
CA THR A 11 2.95 0.52 -17.36
C THR A 11 2.08 1.55 -16.63
N PHE A 12 1.99 1.50 -15.30
CA PHE A 12 1.23 2.49 -14.55
C PHE A 12 2.07 3.73 -14.21
N ARG A 13 1.48 4.92 -14.37
CA ARG A 13 2.17 6.21 -14.13
C ARG A 13 2.22 6.61 -12.66
N SER A 14 1.34 6.06 -11.82
CA SER A 14 1.25 6.42 -10.39
C SER A 14 0.69 5.27 -9.55
N TRP A 15 1.38 4.93 -8.46
CA TRP A 15 0.89 3.97 -7.45
C TRP A 15 -0.49 4.36 -6.90
N PHE A 16 -0.74 5.66 -6.80
CA PHE A 16 -1.99 6.18 -6.28
C PHE A 16 -3.15 5.89 -7.24
N GLY A 17 -2.91 5.99 -8.55
CA GLY A 17 -3.88 5.59 -9.57
C GLY A 17 -4.24 4.11 -9.42
N ILE A 18 -3.24 3.24 -9.31
CA ILE A 18 -3.48 1.80 -9.13
C ILE A 18 -4.39 1.54 -7.92
N TRP A 19 -4.06 2.13 -6.77
CA TRP A 19 -4.82 1.94 -5.53
C TRP A 19 -6.26 2.48 -5.60
N GLN A 20 -6.50 3.61 -6.28
CA GLN A 20 -7.86 4.15 -6.34
C GLN A 20 -8.73 3.40 -7.35
N TYR A 21 -8.19 3.08 -8.51
CA TYR A 21 -8.95 2.51 -9.62
C TYR A 21 -9.09 0.97 -9.53
N CYS A 22 -8.40 0.31 -8.59
CA CYS A 22 -8.71 -1.07 -8.23
C CYS A 22 -10.02 -1.20 -7.40
N LYS A 23 -10.59 -0.11 -6.89
CA LYS A 23 -11.80 -0.13 -6.05
C LYS A 23 -13.05 -0.25 -6.90
N VAL A 24 -13.92 -1.20 -6.57
CA VAL A 24 -15.20 -1.41 -7.26
C VAL A 24 -16.33 -0.82 -6.40
N TYR A 25 -17.13 0.06 -7.01
CA TYR A 25 -18.24 0.76 -6.36
C TYR A 25 -19.58 0.20 -6.83
N LYS A 26 -20.66 0.49 -6.09
CA LYS A 26 -22.02 -0.04 -6.38
C LYS A 26 -22.53 0.31 -7.78
N ASN A 27 -22.14 1.46 -8.34
CA ASN A 27 -22.51 1.88 -9.70
C ASN A 27 -21.71 1.17 -10.81
N PHE A 28 -20.78 0.30 -10.45
CA PHE A 28 -19.84 -0.36 -11.36
C PHE A 28 -19.95 -1.89 -11.34
N ILE A 29 -21.00 -2.43 -10.73
CA ILE A 29 -21.24 -3.88 -10.66
C ILE A 29 -22.41 -4.31 -11.53
N ASP A 30 -22.34 -5.52 -12.06
CA ASP A 30 -23.49 -6.25 -12.58
C ASP A 30 -24.38 -6.69 -11.40
N THR A 31 -25.70 -6.50 -11.53
CA THR A 31 -26.66 -6.79 -10.45
C THR A 31 -26.88 -8.28 -10.21
N LYS A 32 -26.48 -9.15 -11.14
CA LYS A 32 -26.68 -10.60 -11.03
C LYS A 32 -25.63 -11.29 -10.16
N ASP A 33 -24.37 -10.88 -10.25
CA ASP A 33 -23.24 -11.59 -9.63
C ASP A 33 -22.23 -10.68 -8.90
N ASN A 34 -22.54 -9.38 -8.80
CA ASN A 34 -21.66 -8.35 -8.25
C ASN A 34 -20.27 -8.31 -8.92
N SER A 35 -20.13 -8.80 -10.16
CA SER A 35 -18.91 -8.69 -10.95
C SER A 35 -18.74 -7.28 -11.51
N PRO A 36 -17.51 -6.84 -11.84
CA PRO A 36 -17.32 -5.52 -12.42
C PRO A 36 -17.94 -5.44 -13.83
N ALA A 37 -18.86 -4.50 -14.02
CA ALA A 37 -19.50 -4.26 -15.31
C ALA A 37 -18.53 -3.60 -16.31
N ALA A 38 -18.86 -3.58 -17.61
CA ALA A 38 -18.01 -2.94 -18.64
C ALA A 38 -17.65 -1.47 -18.32
N ALA A 39 -18.57 -0.74 -17.67
CA ALA A 39 -18.32 0.63 -17.23
C ALA A 39 -17.20 0.76 -16.18
N TYR A 40 -17.03 -0.26 -15.32
CA TYR A 40 -15.91 -0.32 -14.38
C TYR A 40 -14.58 -0.33 -15.13
N TRP A 41 -14.43 -1.25 -16.08
CA TRP A 41 -13.17 -1.45 -16.79
C TRP A 41 -12.75 -0.21 -17.56
N LYS A 42 -13.69 0.43 -18.25
CA LYS A 42 -13.46 1.71 -18.93
C LYS A 42 -13.01 2.81 -17.95
N TRP A 43 -13.64 2.89 -16.77
CA TRP A 43 -13.27 3.87 -15.75
C TRP A 43 -11.89 3.57 -15.14
N ALA A 44 -11.61 2.31 -14.83
CA ALA A 44 -10.36 1.88 -14.21
C ALA A 44 -9.16 2.07 -15.16
N GLU A 45 -9.31 1.68 -16.43
CA GLU A 45 -8.28 1.86 -17.47
C GLU A 45 -7.92 3.32 -17.68
N ASN A 46 -8.93 4.20 -17.78
CA ASN A 46 -8.70 5.64 -17.87
C ASN A 46 -7.91 6.17 -16.67
N GLY A 47 -8.26 5.72 -15.46
CA GLY A 47 -7.60 6.13 -14.23
C GLY A 47 -6.18 5.62 -14.07
N TRP A 48 -5.91 4.40 -14.53
CA TRP A 48 -4.57 3.82 -14.55
C TRP A 48 -3.64 4.51 -15.55
N ASN A 49 -4.19 5.00 -16.66
CA ASN A 49 -3.47 5.75 -17.69
C ASN A 49 -3.31 7.24 -17.36
N ASP A 50 -4.01 7.76 -16.34
CA ASP A 50 -3.91 9.14 -15.92
C ASP A 50 -2.56 9.41 -15.22
N SER A 51 -1.85 10.44 -15.67
CA SER A 51 -0.62 10.93 -15.02
C SER A 51 -0.87 11.60 -13.67
N LYS A 52 -2.10 12.03 -13.38
CA LYS A 52 -2.46 12.76 -12.17
C LYS A 52 -3.09 11.81 -11.14
N ALA A 53 -2.61 11.91 -9.91
CA ALA A 53 -3.20 11.20 -8.77
C ALA A 53 -4.52 11.88 -8.34
N HIS A 54 -5.63 11.14 -8.37
CA HIS A 54 -6.95 11.64 -7.97
C HIS A 54 -7.39 11.05 -6.63
N ARG A 55 -7.27 11.80 -5.53
CA ARG A 55 -7.61 11.31 -4.18
C ARG A 55 -9.02 10.74 -4.05
N PHE A 56 -9.97 11.33 -4.75
CA PHE A 56 -11.37 10.94 -4.77
C PHE A 56 -11.86 10.92 -6.23
N PRO A 57 -11.56 9.87 -7.02
CA PRO A 57 -11.85 9.86 -8.45
C PRO A 57 -13.35 9.87 -8.77
N LEU A 58 -14.19 9.46 -7.81
CA LEU A 58 -15.66 9.54 -7.87
C LEU A 58 -16.24 10.63 -6.95
N GLY A 59 -15.38 11.52 -6.44
CA GLY A 59 -15.75 12.53 -5.44
C GLY A 59 -15.86 11.97 -4.01
N ARG A 60 -15.94 12.87 -3.02
CA ARG A 60 -15.92 12.53 -1.59
C ARG A 60 -17.18 11.78 -1.11
N ARG A 61 -18.26 11.82 -1.89
CA ARG A 61 -19.59 11.28 -1.55
C ARG A 61 -19.92 9.95 -2.25
N ALA A 62 -18.97 9.36 -2.99
CA ALA A 62 -19.16 8.12 -3.75
C ALA A 62 -19.53 6.90 -2.89
N GLY A 63 -19.45 7.01 -1.56
CA GLY A 63 -19.67 5.91 -0.63
C GLY A 63 -18.43 5.01 -0.49
N LYS A 64 -18.59 3.92 0.24
CA LYS A 64 -17.54 2.93 0.45
C LYS A 64 -17.46 2.00 -0.78
N PRO A 65 -16.27 1.65 -1.27
CA PRO A 65 -16.10 0.56 -2.21
C PRO A 65 -16.71 -0.73 -1.67
N LEU A 66 -17.24 -1.58 -2.55
CA LEU A 66 -17.70 -2.92 -2.20
C LEU A 66 -16.51 -3.86 -1.96
N TYR A 67 -15.50 -3.77 -2.81
CA TYR A 67 -14.25 -4.52 -2.73
C TYR A 67 -13.17 -3.83 -3.58
N SER A 68 -11.93 -4.33 -3.52
CA SER A 68 -10.89 -4.03 -4.50
C SER A 68 -10.63 -5.25 -5.36
N LEU A 69 -10.34 -5.04 -6.65
CA LEU A 69 -10.08 -6.11 -7.60
C LEU A 69 -8.57 -6.21 -7.88
N ARG A 70 -8.01 -7.42 -7.80
CA ARG A 70 -6.65 -7.71 -8.26
C ARG A 70 -6.59 -9.09 -8.88
N ASN A 71 -6.10 -9.19 -10.11
CA ASN A 71 -5.95 -10.47 -10.82
C ASN A 71 -7.22 -11.33 -10.82
N GLY A 72 -8.39 -10.69 -10.92
CA GLY A 72 -9.70 -11.37 -10.86
C GLY A 72 -10.21 -11.67 -9.45
N GLU A 73 -9.40 -11.50 -8.40
CA GLU A 73 -9.80 -11.71 -7.01
C GLU A 73 -10.49 -10.47 -6.42
N LYS A 74 -11.60 -10.71 -5.70
CA LYS A 74 -12.31 -9.68 -4.93
C LYS A 74 -11.74 -9.63 -3.51
N LEU A 75 -11.12 -8.52 -3.17
CA LEU A 75 -10.42 -8.31 -1.91
C LEU A 75 -11.21 -7.34 -1.02
N ASN A 76 -11.38 -7.68 0.25
CA ASN A 76 -11.87 -6.74 1.25
C ASN A 76 -10.81 -5.65 1.53
N TYR A 77 -11.17 -4.66 2.35
CA TYR A 77 -10.28 -3.51 2.61
C TYR A 77 -8.94 -3.89 3.28
N ILE A 78 -8.93 -4.85 4.21
CA ILE A 78 -7.70 -5.33 4.87
C ILE A 78 -6.83 -6.10 3.87
N GLN A 79 -7.43 -7.05 3.16
CA GLN A 79 -6.75 -7.85 2.13
C GLN A 79 -6.14 -6.94 1.06
N ALA A 80 -6.92 -5.99 0.53
CA ALA A 80 -6.46 -5.04 -0.48
C ALA A 80 -5.31 -4.16 0.04
N ARG A 81 -5.30 -3.81 1.33
CA ARG A 81 -4.17 -3.08 1.94
C ARG A 81 -2.88 -3.90 1.91
N LYS A 82 -2.95 -5.17 2.32
CA LYS A 82 -1.81 -6.10 2.36
C LYS A 82 -1.26 -6.41 0.97
N VAL A 83 -2.14 -6.66 0.01
CA VAL A 83 -1.72 -7.19 -1.28
C VAL A 83 -1.52 -6.10 -2.34
N ILE A 84 -2.23 -4.97 -2.26
CA ILE A 84 -2.16 -3.87 -3.23
C ILE A 84 -1.40 -2.69 -2.65
N TYR A 85 -1.98 -2.04 -1.65
CA TYR A 85 -1.54 -0.72 -1.20
C TYR A 85 -0.15 -0.72 -0.58
N ALA A 86 0.08 -1.55 0.44
CA ALA A 86 1.35 -1.55 1.18
C ALA A 86 2.54 -1.92 0.29
N PRO A 87 2.51 -3.00 -0.52
CA PRO A 87 3.60 -3.33 -1.44
C PRO A 87 3.86 -2.23 -2.48
N LEU A 88 2.80 -1.68 -3.09
CA LEU A 88 2.96 -0.62 -4.10
C LEU A 88 3.50 0.66 -3.49
N TYR A 89 2.95 1.09 -2.35
CA TYR A 89 3.41 2.29 -1.67
C TYR A 89 4.88 2.16 -1.28
N ALA A 90 5.24 1.03 -0.65
CA ALA A 90 6.61 0.74 -0.24
C ALA A 90 7.58 0.76 -1.43
N LYS A 91 7.23 0.07 -2.52
CA LYS A 91 8.01 0.04 -3.76
C LYS A 91 8.28 1.43 -4.33
N TYR A 92 7.32 2.35 -4.30
CA TYR A 92 7.50 3.69 -4.86
C TYR A 92 8.25 4.63 -3.91
N ILE A 93 7.92 4.60 -2.62
CA ILE A 93 8.52 5.49 -1.62
C ILE A 93 10.01 5.21 -1.43
N GLU A 94 10.40 3.95 -1.41
CA GLU A 94 11.78 3.54 -1.19
C GLU A 94 12.76 4.11 -2.24
N GLN A 95 12.24 4.47 -3.42
CA GLN A 95 13.03 5.02 -4.52
C GLN A 95 13.22 6.54 -4.43
N THR A 96 12.56 7.20 -3.47
CA THR A 96 12.57 8.66 -3.37
C THR A 96 13.78 9.15 -2.59
N GLU A 97 14.32 10.30 -2.99
CA GLU A 97 15.39 10.98 -2.24
C GLU A 97 14.93 11.35 -0.81
N ALA A 98 13.65 11.70 -0.65
CA ALA A 98 13.06 12.00 0.65
C ALA A 98 13.10 10.80 1.60
N TYR A 99 12.75 9.60 1.12
CA TYR A 99 12.87 8.39 1.92
C TYR A 99 14.33 8.08 2.27
N ARG A 100 15.26 8.24 1.32
CA ARG A 100 16.70 8.06 1.61
C ARG A 100 17.16 8.96 2.75
N LYS A 101 16.83 10.26 2.70
CA LYS A 101 17.17 11.22 3.76
C LYS A 101 16.53 10.83 5.11
N LEU A 102 15.29 10.36 5.09
CA LEU A 102 14.60 9.89 6.29
C LEU A 102 15.28 8.64 6.88
N TYR A 103 15.69 7.69 6.02
CA TYR A 103 16.41 6.49 6.44
C TYR A 103 17.78 6.83 7.05
N ASP A 104 18.53 7.75 6.44
CA ASP A 104 19.80 8.25 7.00
C ASP A 104 19.59 8.87 8.39
N LEU A 105 18.52 9.65 8.58
CA LEU A 105 18.15 10.23 9.88
C LEU A 105 17.79 9.14 10.90
N TYR A 106 17.02 8.13 10.48
CA TYR A 106 16.65 7.00 11.32
C TYR A 106 17.89 6.22 11.78
N LEU A 107 18.79 5.86 10.86
CA LEU A 107 20.02 5.16 11.20
C LEU A 107 20.92 5.96 12.14
N THR A 108 21.02 7.28 11.92
CA THR A 108 21.88 8.16 12.73
C THR A 108 21.37 8.38 14.14
N ASN A 109 20.05 8.46 14.33
CA ASN A 109 19.45 8.92 15.60
C ASN A 109 18.70 7.82 16.37
N CYS A 110 18.31 6.74 15.71
CA CYS A 110 17.41 5.72 16.28
C CYS A 110 18.01 4.31 16.29
N CYS A 111 19.09 4.05 15.54
CA CYS A 111 19.75 2.76 15.47
C CYS A 111 21.19 2.82 16.01
N GLY A 112 21.69 1.67 16.51
CA GLY A 112 23.07 1.50 16.94
C GLY A 112 23.25 1.48 18.47
N GLU A 113 24.44 1.10 18.95
CA GLU A 113 24.74 0.94 20.38
C GLU A 113 25.19 2.24 21.08
N ALA A 114 25.19 3.38 20.39
CA ALA A 114 25.71 4.62 20.93
C ALA A 114 24.77 5.25 21.98
N GLU A 115 25.36 5.84 23.02
CA GLU A 115 24.65 6.69 23.98
C GLU A 115 23.98 7.86 23.24
N GLY A 116 22.65 8.00 23.39
CA GLY A 116 21.90 9.12 22.82
C GLY A 116 20.85 8.77 21.76
N GLN A 117 20.45 7.50 21.63
CA GLN A 117 19.27 7.12 20.84
C GLN A 117 18.05 7.99 21.21
N ARG A 118 17.37 8.48 20.18
CA ARG A 118 16.15 9.28 20.34
C ARG A 118 14.98 8.58 19.65
N PRO A 119 13.80 8.56 20.29
CA PRO A 119 12.61 8.06 19.61
C PRO A 119 12.29 8.96 18.41
N MET A 120 11.89 8.34 17.30
CA MET A 120 11.37 9.03 16.13
C MET A 120 9.86 8.89 16.08
N ALA A 121 9.16 10.01 15.89
CA ALA A 121 7.73 10.03 15.62
C ALA A 121 7.48 10.36 14.16
N LEU A 122 6.69 9.52 13.48
CA LEU A 122 6.20 9.79 12.12
C LEU A 122 4.80 10.39 12.20
N LEU A 123 4.65 11.63 11.75
CA LEU A 123 3.38 12.35 11.76
C LEU A 123 2.61 12.14 10.45
N ASP A 124 1.38 11.65 10.56
CA ASP A 124 0.44 11.44 9.45
C ASP A 124 -0.99 11.74 9.94
N TYR A 125 -1.89 12.13 9.04
CA TYR A 125 -3.30 12.40 9.31
C TYR A 125 -4.02 11.21 9.95
N ASP A 126 -3.70 10.00 9.50
CA ASP A 126 -4.23 8.74 10.03
C ASP A 126 -3.20 8.03 10.93
N GLY A 127 -2.14 8.73 11.37
CA GLY A 127 -1.13 8.23 12.30
C GLY A 127 -1.62 8.30 13.75
N TRP A 128 -1.20 7.33 14.56
CA TRP A 128 -1.53 7.25 15.99
C TRP A 128 -0.47 6.43 16.72
N ASP A 129 -0.40 6.58 18.04
CA ASP A 129 0.58 5.92 18.89
C ASP A 129 0.24 4.45 19.13
N HIS A 130 0.72 3.57 18.24
CA HIS A 130 0.52 2.12 18.38
C HIS A 130 1.32 1.49 19.53
N LEU A 131 2.47 2.06 19.88
CA LEU A 131 3.30 1.56 20.97
C LEU A 131 2.63 1.82 22.32
N GLY A 132 2.11 3.03 22.53
CA GLY A 132 1.32 3.36 23.72
C GLY A 132 0.02 2.56 23.85
N GLN A 133 -0.44 1.92 22.77
CA GLN A 133 -1.59 1.00 22.77
C GLN A 133 -1.19 -0.47 22.85
N ASN A 134 0.09 -0.79 23.06
CA ASN A 134 0.63 -2.15 23.07
C ASN A 134 0.28 -2.94 21.79
N CYS A 135 0.32 -2.28 20.63
CA CYS A 135 -0.03 -2.84 19.34
C CYS A 135 1.20 -2.84 18.43
N CYS A 136 1.56 -4.00 17.87
CA CYS A 136 2.66 -4.11 16.90
C CYS A 136 2.18 -3.80 15.47
N LEU A 137 3.12 -3.51 14.56
CA LEU A 137 2.82 -3.20 13.15
C LEU A 137 2.04 -4.32 12.44
N GLU A 138 2.32 -5.59 12.75
CA GLU A 138 1.60 -6.75 12.24
C GLU A 138 0.12 -6.73 12.64
N SER A 139 -0.19 -6.22 13.83
CA SER A 139 -1.57 -6.10 14.29
C SER A 139 -2.25 -4.90 13.63
N VAL A 140 -1.54 -3.77 13.48
CA VAL A 140 -2.08 -2.54 12.87
C VAL A 140 -2.67 -2.77 11.48
N ILE A 141 -2.03 -3.59 10.64
CA ILE A 141 -2.51 -3.81 9.26
C ILE A 141 -3.85 -4.55 9.19
N ASP A 142 -4.15 -5.36 10.19
CA ASP A 142 -5.40 -6.12 10.30
C ASP A 142 -6.52 -5.35 11.00
N MET A 143 -6.24 -4.18 11.56
CA MET A 143 -7.24 -3.35 12.20
C MET A 143 -8.14 -2.65 11.16
N GLU A 144 -9.45 -2.68 11.42
CA GLU A 144 -10.41 -1.81 10.73
C GLU A 144 -10.39 -0.39 11.30
N LYS A 145 -10.19 -0.29 12.62
CA LYS A 145 -10.08 0.96 13.37
C LYS A 145 -9.06 0.80 14.52
N PRO A 146 -8.30 1.86 14.85
CA PRO A 146 -8.14 3.10 14.08
C PRO A 146 -7.59 2.83 12.66
N LYS A 147 -7.72 3.81 11.77
CA LYS A 147 -7.23 3.64 10.39
C LYS A 147 -5.72 3.53 10.39
N MET A 148 -5.19 2.78 9.43
CA MET A 148 -3.76 2.71 9.18
C MET A 148 -3.39 3.73 8.10
N GLY A 149 -2.62 4.75 8.48
CA GLY A 149 -2.01 5.71 7.57
C GLY A 149 -0.76 5.18 6.85
N HIS A 150 -0.13 6.06 6.07
CA HIS A 150 1.11 5.81 5.36
C HIS A 150 2.31 5.68 6.31
N ALA A 151 2.27 6.39 7.45
CA ALA A 151 3.36 6.37 8.44
C ALA A 151 3.72 4.95 8.91
N PHE A 152 2.74 4.05 9.03
CA PHE A 152 2.99 2.67 9.43
C PHE A 152 3.78 1.87 8.39
N ILE A 153 3.52 2.10 7.09
CA ILE A 153 4.32 1.46 6.03
C ILE A 153 5.75 2.01 6.04
N ILE A 154 5.92 3.32 6.27
CA ILE A 154 7.23 3.94 6.39
C ILE A 154 7.98 3.38 7.62
N ALA A 155 7.32 3.24 8.77
CA ALA A 155 7.89 2.61 9.96
C ALA A 155 8.39 1.19 9.66
N GLY A 156 7.55 0.36 9.02
CA GLY A 156 7.96 -0.99 8.59
C GLY A 156 9.14 -0.99 7.63
N LEU A 157 9.24 -0.01 6.72
CA LEU A 157 10.40 0.14 5.85
C LEU A 157 11.67 0.51 6.61
N LEU A 158 11.60 1.46 7.55
CA LEU A 158 12.74 1.91 8.36
C LEU A 158 13.26 0.76 9.24
N GLU A 159 12.36 0.03 9.89
CA GLU A 159 12.66 -1.08 10.78
C GLU A 159 13.00 -2.39 10.04
N ASN A 160 12.96 -2.38 8.71
CA ASN A 160 13.05 -3.58 7.88
C ASN A 160 12.03 -4.66 8.27
N ASN A 161 10.88 -4.26 8.83
CA ASN A 161 9.75 -5.13 9.15
C ASN A 161 8.66 -4.99 8.08
N LEU A 162 8.68 -5.89 7.10
CA LEU A 162 7.72 -5.88 5.99
C LEU A 162 6.42 -6.61 6.37
N PHE A 163 5.77 -6.17 7.45
CA PHE A 163 4.60 -6.82 8.09
C PHE A 163 3.38 -7.05 7.18
N TRP A 164 3.35 -6.47 5.99
CA TRP A 164 2.32 -6.71 4.98
C TRP A 164 2.59 -7.93 4.08
N LEU A 165 3.80 -8.48 4.11
CA LEU A 165 4.17 -9.68 3.38
C LEU A 165 3.91 -10.93 4.22
N THR A 166 3.57 -12.02 3.53
CA THR A 166 3.45 -13.35 4.13
C THR A 166 4.70 -14.17 3.87
N GLU A 167 4.96 -15.18 4.70
CA GLU A 167 5.97 -16.18 4.38
C GLU A 167 5.56 -17.02 3.16
N PRO A 168 6.53 -17.52 2.35
CA PRO A 168 7.98 -17.30 2.46
C PRO A 168 8.47 -15.99 1.79
N VAL A 169 7.55 -15.19 1.23
CA VAL A 169 7.90 -13.98 0.47
C VAL A 169 8.61 -12.96 1.35
N LYS A 170 8.15 -12.77 2.59
CA LYS A 170 8.78 -11.87 3.56
C LYS A 170 10.26 -12.23 3.78
N SER A 171 10.56 -13.48 4.14
CA SER A 171 11.94 -13.95 4.34
C SER A 171 12.83 -13.71 3.11
N ASN A 172 12.34 -14.06 1.91
CA ASN A 172 13.10 -13.87 0.67
C ASN A 172 13.42 -12.40 0.40
N VAL A 173 12.44 -11.51 0.63
CA VAL A 173 12.63 -10.07 0.43
C VAL A 173 13.62 -9.50 1.44
N GLU A 174 13.50 -9.89 2.71
CA GLU A 174 14.42 -9.44 3.77
C GLU A 174 15.86 -9.90 3.53
N GLU A 175 16.06 -11.12 3.01
CA GLU A 175 17.38 -11.61 2.59
C GLU A 175 17.95 -10.77 1.44
N LEU A 176 17.15 -10.50 0.41
CA LEU A 176 17.57 -9.65 -0.71
C LEU A 176 17.94 -8.24 -0.24
N ARG A 177 17.22 -7.67 0.74
CA ARG A 177 17.53 -6.35 1.31
C ARG A 177 18.87 -6.32 2.05
N LYS A 178 19.26 -7.41 2.72
CA LYS A 178 20.60 -7.52 3.34
C LYS A 178 21.73 -7.41 2.31
N SER A 179 21.47 -7.78 1.04
CA SER A 179 22.42 -7.60 -0.07
C SER A 179 22.41 -6.19 -0.68
N GLY A 180 21.63 -5.25 -0.14
CA GLY A 180 21.49 -3.89 -0.66
C GLY A 180 20.46 -3.74 -1.79
N ARG A 181 19.67 -4.79 -2.11
CA ARG A 181 18.60 -4.71 -3.10
C ARG A 181 17.36 -4.02 -2.51
N LEU A 182 16.72 -3.19 -3.32
CA LEU A 182 15.48 -2.48 -2.94
C LEU A 182 14.26 -3.29 -3.41
N LEU A 183 13.07 -2.95 -2.89
CA LEU A 183 11.80 -3.57 -3.29
C LEU A 183 11.46 -3.38 -4.77
N LYS A 184 12.10 -2.43 -5.46
CA LYS A 184 11.93 -2.27 -6.91
C LYS A 184 12.64 -3.37 -7.70
N ASP A 185 13.68 -3.99 -7.12
CA ASP A 185 14.56 -4.98 -7.73
C ASP A 185 14.03 -6.42 -7.55
N ILE A 186 12.85 -6.54 -6.94
CA ILE A 186 12.12 -7.75 -6.57
C ILE A 186 10.72 -7.69 -7.20
#